data_AF-A0A701P5Z9-F1
#
_entry.id   AF-A0A701P5Z9-F1
#
_cell.length_a   1.000
_cell.length_b   1.000
_cell.length_c   1.000
_cell.angle_alpha   90.00
_cell.angle_beta   90.00
_cell.angle_gamma   90.00
#
_symmetry.space_group_name_H-M   'P 1'
#
loop_
_entity.id
_entity.type
_entity.pdbx_description
1 polymer ?
#
loop_
_entity_poly.entity_id
_entity_poly.type
_entity_poly.pdbx_seq_one_letter_code
_entity_poly.pdbx_strand_id
1 'polypeptide(L)'
;MTMVIGQEDQKCCPACNSDATWQNRDTAWLIRCPMCETFLIRNSTIEILRSDVVYRTLAGDLLKQEGGCDYMLTRGRLANFAKTQLPKSKFQEYFPGDNYE
;
A
#
# COMPACT_ATOMS: atom_id res chain seq x y z
N MET A 1 -7.30 18.58 -13.42
CA MET A 1 -8.31 17.57 -13.80
C MET A 1 -9.00 17.13 -12.52
N THR A 2 -10.28 17.45 -12.37
CA THR A 2 -11.07 17.09 -11.17
C THR A 2 -11.48 15.63 -11.31
N MET A 3 -10.98 14.75 -10.43
CA MET A 3 -11.36 13.33 -10.45
C MET A 3 -12.74 13.17 -9.82
N VAL A 4 -13.63 12.41 -10.47
CA VAL A 4 -15.00 12.17 -9.99
C VAL A 4 -15.01 10.95 -9.04
N ILE A 5 -15.72 11.05 -7.92
CA ILE A 5 -15.88 9.91 -6.98
C ILE A 5 -16.59 8.77 -7.72
N GLY A 6 -16.07 7.55 -7.57
CA GLY A 6 -16.59 6.36 -8.23
C GLY A 6 -16.05 6.12 -9.65
N GLN A 7 -15.29 7.07 -10.22
CA GLN A 7 -14.60 6.87 -11.49
C GLN A 7 -13.62 5.69 -11.38
N GLU A 8 -13.66 4.82 -12.39
CA GLU A 8 -12.74 3.70 -12.54
C GLU A 8 -11.68 4.03 -13.59
N ASP A 9 -10.42 3.74 -13.26
CA ASP A 9 -9.27 3.86 -14.17
C ASP A 9 -8.53 2.52 -14.21
N GLN A 10 -7.94 2.18 -15.37
CA GLN A 10 -7.01 1.06 -15.48
C GLN A 10 -5.57 1.56 -15.36
N LYS A 11 -4.85 1.07 -14.33
CA LYS A 11 -3.48 1.48 -13.99
C LYS A 11 -2.76 0.30 -13.32
N CYS A 12 -1.42 0.35 -13.24
CA CYS A 12 -0.66 -0.64 -12.50
C CYS A 12 -0.99 -0.60 -10.99
N CYS A 13 -1.04 -1.77 -10.36
CA CYS A 13 -1.19 -1.95 -8.92
C CYS A 13 -0.01 -1.30 -8.20
N PRO A 14 -0.23 -0.48 -7.16
CA PRO A 14 0.85 0.23 -6.49
C PRO A 14 1.76 -0.69 -5.66
N ALA A 15 1.30 -1.91 -5.33
CA ALA A 15 2.06 -2.88 -4.55
C ALA A 15 2.87 -3.87 -5.43
N CYS A 16 2.26 -4.47 -6.46
CA CYS A 16 2.89 -5.50 -7.28
C CYS A 16 3.16 -5.11 -8.73
N ASN A 17 2.75 -3.91 -9.16
CA ASN A 17 2.90 -3.39 -10.51
C ASN A 17 2.14 -4.15 -11.63
N SER A 18 1.34 -5.17 -11.29
CA SER A 18 0.44 -5.84 -12.24
C SER A 18 -0.75 -4.96 -12.63
N ASP A 19 -1.46 -5.30 -13.70
CA ASP A 19 -2.67 -4.57 -14.10
C ASP A 19 -3.73 -4.60 -13.00
N ALA A 20 -4.33 -3.44 -12.73
CA ALA A 20 -5.36 -3.29 -11.71
C ALA A 20 -6.41 -2.25 -12.12
N THR A 21 -7.61 -2.41 -11.56
CA THR A 21 -8.66 -1.40 -11.66
C THR A 21 -8.63 -0.53 -10.41
N TRP A 22 -8.55 0.78 -10.60
CA TRP A 22 -8.53 1.78 -9.56
C TRP A 22 -9.89 2.48 -9.52
N GLN A 23 -10.56 2.49 -8.38
CA GLN A 23 -11.80 3.23 -8.20
C GLN A 23 -11.62 4.34 -7.17
N ASN A 24 -11.90 5.58 -7.55
CA ASN A 24 -11.79 6.73 -6.66
C ASN A 24 -12.85 6.68 -5.55
N ARG A 25 -12.43 6.77 -4.28
CA ARG A 25 -13.27 6.83 -3.08
C ARG A 25 -13.00 8.12 -2.29
N ASP A 26 -12.81 9.23 -3.00
CA ASP A 26 -12.55 10.58 -2.49
C ASP A 26 -11.14 10.75 -1.90
N THR A 27 -10.92 10.27 -0.67
CA THR A 27 -9.62 10.36 0.02
C THR A 27 -8.75 9.11 -0.12
N ALA A 28 -9.29 8.08 -0.76
CA ALA A 28 -8.65 6.78 -0.96
C ALA A 28 -8.99 6.22 -2.35
N TRP A 29 -8.26 5.18 -2.72
CA TRP A 29 -8.52 4.37 -3.91
C TRP A 29 -8.86 2.95 -3.50
N LEU A 30 -9.93 2.41 -4.08
CA LEU A 30 -10.19 0.98 -4.07
C LEU A 30 -9.45 0.37 -5.25
N ILE A 31 -8.48 -0.48 -4.96
CA ILE A 31 -7.68 -1.19 -5.96
C ILE A 31 -8.23 -2.59 -6.07
N ARG A 32 -8.60 -3.03 -7.27
CA ARG A 32 -8.93 -4.41 -7.58
C ARG A 32 -7.78 -4.99 -8.39
N CYS A 33 -6.94 -5.79 -7.73
CA CYS A 33 -5.79 -6.43 -8.35
C CYS A 33 -5.96 -7.95 -8.34
N PRO A 34 -5.75 -8.65 -9.48
CA PRO A 34 -5.83 -10.11 -9.51
C PRO A 34 -4.71 -10.80 -8.71
N MET A 35 -3.59 -10.10 -8.43
CA MET A 35 -2.43 -10.65 -7.73
C MET A 35 -2.38 -10.33 -6.22
N CYS A 36 -3.03 -9.23 -5.81
CA CYS A 36 -3.00 -8.71 -4.44
C CYS A 36 -4.39 -8.61 -3.82
N GLU A 37 -5.40 -9.18 -4.48
CA GLU A 37 -6.82 -9.02 -4.15
C GLU A 37 -7.31 -7.56 -4.18
N THR A 38 -8.49 -7.34 -3.59
CA THR A 38 -9.13 -6.03 -3.53
C THR A 38 -8.80 -5.33 -2.22
N PHE A 39 -8.20 -4.15 -2.27
CA PHE A 39 -7.80 -3.40 -1.07
C PHE A 39 -8.01 -1.89 -1.23
N LEU A 40 -8.12 -1.18 -0.10
CA LEU A 40 -8.18 0.28 -0.06
C LEU A 40 -6.80 0.87 0.24
N ILE A 41 -6.43 1.97 -0.41
CA ILE A 41 -5.15 2.66 -0.19
C ILE A 41 -5.30 4.19 -0.21
N ARG A 42 -4.57 4.90 0.66
CA ARG A 42 -4.53 6.38 0.66
C ARG A 42 -3.56 6.93 -0.39
N ASN A 43 -3.83 8.13 -0.91
CA ASN A 43 -2.91 8.86 -1.79
C ASN A 43 -1.49 9.00 -1.21
N SER A 44 -1.38 9.40 0.05
CA SER A 44 -0.08 9.51 0.72
C SER A 44 0.69 8.19 0.80
N THR A 45 -0.02 7.06 0.86
CA THR A 45 0.62 5.73 0.87
C THR A 45 1.05 5.34 -0.53
N ILE A 46 0.28 5.68 -1.58
CA ILE A 46 0.68 5.48 -2.98
C ILE A 46 2.00 6.18 -3.29
N GLU A 47 2.19 7.42 -2.82
CA GLU A 47 3.44 8.18 -3.03
C GLU A 47 4.65 7.46 -2.42
N ILE A 48 4.51 6.91 -1.22
CA ILE A 48 5.55 6.12 -0.54
C ILE A 48 5.85 4.82 -1.30
N LEU A 49 4.82 4.13 -1.80
CA LEU A 49 5.03 2.94 -2.63
C LEU A 49 5.74 3.26 -3.95
N ARG A 50 5.60 4.48 -4.47
CA ARG A 50 6.31 4.90 -5.69
C ARG A 50 7.76 5.29 -5.41
N SER A 51 8.08 5.75 -4.22
CA SER A 51 9.43 6.26 -3.89
C SER A 51 10.46 5.16 -3.74
N ASP A 52 10.09 3.99 -3.21
CA ASP A 52 11.05 2.90 -2.95
C ASP A 52 10.45 1.51 -3.20
N VAL A 53 11.27 0.60 -3.72
CA VAL A 53 10.90 -0.80 -3.95
C VAL A 53 10.61 -1.55 -2.66
N VAL A 54 11.28 -1.21 -1.56
CA VAL A 54 11.11 -1.90 -0.28
C VAL A 54 9.70 -1.74 0.25
N TYR A 55 9.12 -0.52 0.15
CA TYR A 55 7.73 -0.32 0.55
C TYR A 55 6.75 -1.11 -0.32
N ARG A 56 7.02 -1.23 -1.63
CA ARG A 56 6.19 -2.05 -2.53
C ARG A 56 6.23 -3.51 -2.15
N THR A 57 7.42 -4.05 -1.88
CA THR A 57 7.59 -5.43 -1.45
C THR A 57 6.83 -5.67 -0.14
N LEU A 58 7.02 -4.80 0.87
CA LEU A 58 6.30 -4.88 2.13
C LEU A 58 4.78 -4.80 1.96
N ALA A 59 4.30 -3.91 1.08
CA ALA A 59 2.88 -3.80 0.76
C ALA A 59 2.33 -5.05 0.09
N GLY A 60 3.06 -5.58 -0.89
CA GLY A 60 2.68 -6.80 -1.60
C GLY A 60 2.61 -7.99 -0.67
N ASP A 61 3.56 -8.13 0.24
CA ASP A 61 3.60 -9.21 1.22
C ASP A 61 2.49 -9.06 2.27
N LEU A 62 2.26 -7.84 2.78
CA LEU A 62 1.16 -7.54 3.71
C LEU A 62 -0.20 -7.88 3.11
N LEU A 63 -0.45 -7.51 1.84
CA LEU A 63 -1.72 -7.75 1.16
C LEU A 63 -1.97 -9.24 0.89
N LYS A 64 -0.92 -10.06 0.81
CA LYS A 64 -1.04 -11.53 0.66
C LYS A 64 -1.26 -12.25 1.98
N GLN A 65 -1.12 -11.58 3.13
CA GLN A 65 -1.44 -12.19 4.42
C GLN A 65 -2.96 -12.31 4.59
N GLU A 66 -3.38 -13.30 5.37
CA GLU A 66 -4.78 -13.45 5.77
C GLU A 66 -5.27 -12.17 6.47
N GLY A 67 -6.35 -11.57 5.97
CA GLY A 67 -6.88 -10.29 6.44
C GLY A 67 -6.04 -9.05 6.08
N GLY A 68 -5.01 -9.21 5.25
CA GLY A 68 -4.17 -8.10 4.76
C GLY A 68 -4.97 -7.01 4.05
N CYS A 69 -5.93 -7.44 3.22
CA CYS A 69 -6.81 -6.60 2.39
C CYS A 69 -8.03 -6.03 3.12
N ASP A 70 -8.41 -6.60 4.27
CA ASP A 70 -9.61 -6.19 5.04
C ASP A 70 -9.52 -4.75 5.54
N TYR A 71 -8.30 -4.26 5.74
CA TYR A 71 -8.06 -2.92 6.22
C TYR A 71 -7.34 -2.07 5.18
N MET A 72 -7.54 -0.76 5.29
CA MET A 72 -6.88 0.21 4.44
C MET A 72 -5.36 0.13 4.56
N LEU A 73 -4.67 0.04 3.43
CA LEU A 73 -3.23 0.12 3.35
C LEU A 73 -2.78 1.56 3.65
N THR A 74 -2.04 1.70 4.75
CA THR A 74 -1.52 2.97 5.26
C THR A 74 -0.05 2.84 5.61
N ARG A 75 0.68 3.96 5.66
CA ARG A 75 2.07 4.00 6.14
C ARG A 75 2.23 3.33 7.51
N GLY A 76 1.30 3.57 8.45
CA GLY A 76 1.35 2.97 9.79
C GLY A 76 1.19 1.44 9.77
N ARG A 77 0.29 0.89 8.94
CA ARG A 77 0.20 -0.58 8.78
C ARG A 77 1.44 -1.16 8.14
N LEU A 78 2.00 -0.49 7.14
CA LEU A 78 3.27 -0.89 6.53
C LEU A 78 4.40 -0.88 7.55
N ALA A 79 4.48 0.13 8.42
CA ALA A 79 5.47 0.18 9.49
C ALA A 79 5.28 -0.98 10.47
N ASN A 80 4.06 -1.23 10.96
CA ASN A 80 3.79 -2.34 11.86
C ASN A 80 4.16 -3.70 11.26
N PHE A 81 3.86 -3.91 9.98
CA PHE A 81 4.27 -5.12 9.26
C PHE A 81 5.79 -5.18 9.05
N ALA A 82 6.42 -4.05 8.75
CA ALA A 82 7.86 -3.97 8.57
C ALA A 82 8.61 -4.33 9.86
N LYS A 83 8.07 -4.05 11.06
CA LYS A 83 8.67 -4.50 12.33
C LYS A 83 8.80 -6.02 12.42
N THR A 84 7.86 -6.76 11.84
CA THR A 84 7.88 -8.23 11.90
C THR A 84 8.76 -8.86 10.83
N GLN A 85 9.16 -8.10 9.80
CA GLN A 85 9.92 -8.59 8.64
C GLN A 85 11.35 -8.06 8.57
N LEU A 86 11.59 -6.82 9.01
CA LEU A 86 12.87 -6.14 8.87
C LEU A 86 13.63 -6.09 10.21
N PRO A 87 14.97 -6.24 10.19
CA PRO A 87 15.78 -5.95 11.37
C PRO A 87 15.71 -4.46 11.73
N LYS A 88 15.86 -4.15 13.03
CA LYS A 88 15.77 -2.79 13.59
C LYS A 88 16.54 -1.71 12.82
N SER A 89 17.77 -2.02 12.40
CA SER A 89 18.61 -1.09 11.63
C SER A 89 17.98 -0.68 10.30
N LYS A 90 17.46 -1.65 9.54
CA LYS A 90 16.76 -1.37 8.28
C LYS A 90 15.40 -0.72 8.51
N PHE A 91 14.67 -1.12 9.55
CA PHE A 91 13.40 -0.48 9.87
C PHE A 91 13.57 1.03 10.11
N GLN A 92 14.57 1.44 10.89
CA GLN A 92 14.80 2.85 11.20
C GLN A 92 15.23 3.67 9.98
N GLU A 93 15.89 3.05 9.00
CA GLU A 93 16.24 3.68 7.73
C GLU A 93 15.01 4.00 6.88
N TYR A 94 14.08 3.04 6.75
CA TYR A 94 12.87 3.21 5.94
C TYR A 94 11.74 3.92 6.70
N PHE A 95 11.57 3.70 8.00
CA PHE A 95 10.51 4.31 8.80
C PHE A 95 11.11 5.20 9.90
N PRO A 96 11.81 6.30 9.54
CA PRO A 96 12.37 7.20 10.53
C PRO A 96 11.25 7.86 11.33
N GLY A 97 11.38 7.84 12.67
CA GLY A 97 10.39 8.40 13.58
C GLY A 97 9.24 7.47 13.99
N ASP A 98 9.10 6.29 13.36
CA ASP A 98 8.21 5.25 13.88
C ASP A 98 8.92 4.49 15.01
N ASN A 99 8.21 4.26 16.11
CA ASN A 99 8.76 3.48 17.22
C ASN A 99 8.89 2.02 16.77
N TYR A 100 10.08 1.42 16.88
CA TYR A 100 10.31 0.00 16.57
C TYR A 100 9.85 -0.92 17.72
N GLU A 101 9.82 -0.39 18.95
CA GLU A 101 9.40 -1.11 20.15
C GLU A 101 7.89 -1.38 20.18
#